data_AF-A0A4P9XYT2-F1
#
_entry.id   AF-A0A4P9XYT2-F1
#
_cell.length_a   1.000
_cell.length_b   1.000
_cell.length_c   1.000
_cell.angle_alpha   90.00
_cell.angle_beta   90.00
_cell.angle_gamma   90.00
#
_symmetry.space_group_name_H-M   'P 1'
#
loop_
_entity.id
_entity.type
_entity.pdbx_description
1 polymer ?
#
loop_
_entity_poly.entity_id
_entity_poly.type
_entity_poly.pdbx_seq_one_letter_code
_entity_poly.pdbx_strand_id
1 'polypeptide(L)'
;PFVYVSSVGANPSAYFLYPRTKGKTEESLKAMGFPHLPLLRPGFLKTVEPREKPRTMEGLMGYVVPALDMVAGEARVSAPVTDVAKAMIRAAESAQASAQGEGEKEVRLLVNKDILELARAEKS
;
A
#
# COMPACT_ATOMS: atom_id res chain seq x y z
N PRO A 1 5.55 -5.48 -14.99
CA PRO A 1 4.78 -4.49 -14.19
C PRO A 1 5.71 -3.75 -13.23
N PHE A 2 5.34 -2.56 -12.78
CA PHE A 2 6.07 -1.84 -11.72
C PHE A 2 5.14 -1.67 -10.51
N VAL A 3 5.50 -2.23 -9.36
CA VAL A 3 4.68 -2.17 -8.13
C VAL A 3 5.31 -1.19 -7.16
N TYR A 4 4.52 -0.26 -6.62
CA TYR A 4 5.01 0.76 -5.69
C TYR A 4 4.25 0.74 -4.36
N VAL A 5 5.01 0.77 -3.25
CA VAL A 5 4.46 0.93 -1.90
C VAL A 5 4.57 2.38 -1.45
N SER A 6 3.40 3.00 -1.38
CA SER A 6 3.20 4.36 -0.90
C SER A 6 2.77 4.33 0.58
N SER A 7 1.79 5.17 0.94
CA SER A 7 1.17 5.20 2.26
C SER A 7 -0.25 5.74 2.18
N VAL A 8 -1.07 5.41 3.17
CA VAL A 8 -2.31 6.13 3.43
C VAL A 8 -2.05 7.63 3.52
N GLY A 9 -2.93 8.44 2.93
CA GLY A 9 -2.80 9.90 2.92
C GLY A 9 -1.72 10.47 2.00
N ALA A 10 -1.10 9.67 1.13
CA ALA A 10 -0.21 10.18 0.09
C ALA A 10 -0.94 11.21 -0.79
N ASN A 11 -0.44 12.44 -0.79
CA ASN A 11 -1.04 13.58 -1.46
C ASN A 11 0.05 14.57 -1.85
N PRO A 12 0.28 14.83 -3.15
CA PRO A 12 1.35 15.69 -3.66
C PRO A 12 1.26 17.16 -3.20
N SER A 13 0.06 17.57 -2.74
CA SER A 13 -0.26 18.90 -2.22
C SER A 13 -0.27 18.95 -0.69
N ALA A 14 0.12 17.88 0.02
CA ALA A 14 0.14 17.88 1.47
C ALA A 14 1.16 18.88 2.04
N TYR A 15 0.80 19.50 3.17
CA TYR A 15 1.68 20.44 3.90
C TYR A 15 2.91 19.73 4.49
N PHE A 16 2.72 18.52 5.03
CA PHE A 16 3.80 17.71 5.62
C PHE A 16 4.62 16.97 4.57
N LEU A 17 5.93 16.88 4.80
CA LEU A 17 6.90 16.33 3.85
C LEU A 17 6.60 14.88 3.44
N TYR A 18 6.30 14.00 4.39
CA TYR A 18 6.13 12.56 4.12
C TYR A 18 4.98 12.24 3.13
N PRO A 19 3.71 12.63 3.39
CA PRO A 19 2.62 12.38 2.45
C PRO A 19 2.81 13.12 1.12
N ARG A 20 3.47 14.29 1.16
CA ARG A 20 3.80 15.08 -0.03
C ARG A 20 4.76 14.35 -0.96
N THR A 21 5.88 13.89 -0.42
CA THR A 21 6.88 13.14 -1.20
C THR A 21 6.28 11.86 -1.76
N LYS A 22 5.52 11.11 -0.96
CA LYS A 22 4.84 9.89 -1.43
C LYS A 22 3.85 10.18 -2.57
N GLY A 23 3.02 11.23 -2.43
CA GLY A 23 2.07 11.62 -3.47
C GLY A 23 2.74 12.08 -4.75
N LYS A 24 3.80 12.90 -4.66
CA LYS A 24 4.58 13.33 -5.83
C LYS A 24 5.25 12.14 -6.55
N THR A 25 5.77 11.17 -5.80
CA THR A 25 6.33 9.96 -6.41
C THR A 25 5.26 9.19 -7.19
N GLU A 26 4.04 9.06 -6.65
CA GLU A 26 2.95 8.42 -7.38
C GLU A 26 2.58 9.14 -8.68
N GLU A 27 2.53 10.48 -8.69
CA GLU A 27 2.28 11.26 -9.91
C GLU A 27 3.38 11.06 -10.95
N SER A 28 4.65 11.12 -10.54
CA SER A 28 5.77 10.85 -11.44
C SER A 28 5.74 9.43 -12.01
N LEU A 29 5.36 8.43 -11.19
CA LEU A 29 5.20 7.05 -11.64
C LEU A 29 4.09 6.90 -12.67
N LYS A 30 2.95 7.57 -12.47
CA LYS A 30 1.85 7.60 -13.44
C LYS A 30 2.29 8.25 -14.76
N ALA A 31 3.03 9.35 -14.69
CA ALA A 31 3.53 10.08 -15.86
C ALA A 31 4.55 9.28 -16.69
N MET A 32 5.34 8.39 -16.07
CA MET A 32 6.27 7.52 -16.77
C MET A 32 5.59 6.47 -17.67
N GLY A 33 4.28 6.24 -17.48
CA GLY A 33 3.48 5.47 -18.44
C GLY A 33 3.78 3.98 -18.46
N PHE A 34 4.12 3.39 -17.31
CA PHE A 34 4.25 1.94 -17.13
C PHE A 34 2.97 1.21 -17.60
N PRO A 35 3.09 0.05 -18.29
CA PRO A 35 1.91 -0.71 -18.76
C PRO A 35 0.97 -1.13 -17.64
N HIS A 36 1.53 -1.55 -16.50
CA HIS A 36 0.74 -1.83 -15.30
C HIS A 36 1.47 -1.27 -14.09
N LEU A 37 0.77 -0.44 -13.33
CA LEU A 37 1.29 0.28 -12.16
C LEU A 37 0.38 0.09 -10.95
N PRO A 38 0.52 -1.01 -10.19
CA PRO A 38 -0.14 -1.13 -8.90
C PRO A 38 0.50 -0.19 -7.87
N LEU A 39 -0.31 0.70 -7.30
CA LEU A 39 0.06 1.63 -6.25
C LEU A 39 -0.61 1.21 -4.95
N LEU A 40 0.18 0.72 -3.98
CA LEU A 40 -0.33 0.27 -2.69
C LEU A 40 -0.21 1.39 -1.67
N ARG A 41 -1.32 1.76 -1.02
CA ARG A 41 -1.37 2.73 0.08
C ARG A 41 -1.73 2.03 1.39
N PRO A 42 -0.79 1.33 2.01
CA PRO A 42 -1.04 0.67 3.30
C PRO A 42 -1.28 1.72 4.39
N GLY A 43 -2.06 1.30 5.38
CA GLY A 43 -2.23 2.00 6.65
C GLY A 43 -0.99 1.84 7.55
N PHE A 44 -1.21 1.84 8.85
CA PHE A 44 -0.12 1.65 9.81
C PHE A 44 0.52 0.26 9.67
N LEU A 45 1.82 0.22 9.38
CA LEU A 45 2.52 -1.06 9.17
C LEU A 45 2.83 -1.73 10.50
N LYS A 46 2.26 -2.91 10.73
CA LYS A 46 2.62 -3.78 11.85
C LYS A 46 3.84 -4.61 11.44
N THR A 47 4.99 -4.29 12.02
CA THR A 47 6.25 -4.99 11.74
C THR A 47 6.33 -6.29 12.56
N VAL A 48 7.01 -7.30 12.01
CA VAL A 48 7.27 -8.57 12.71
C VAL A 48 8.36 -8.36 13.76
N GLU A 49 9.36 -7.55 13.42
CA GLU A 49 10.45 -7.14 14.29
C GLU A 49 10.44 -5.62 14.51
N PRO A 50 10.94 -5.12 15.64
CA PRO A 50 11.13 -3.69 15.86
C PRO A 50 12.08 -3.10 14.81
N ARG A 51 11.79 -1.90 14.33
CA ARG A 51 12.71 -1.18 13.44
C ARG A 51 13.88 -0.63 14.24
N GLU A 52 15.09 -0.71 13.67
CA GLU A 52 16.30 -0.07 14.26
C GLU A 52 16.10 1.43 14.52
N LYS A 53 15.37 2.11 13.61
CA LYS A 53 14.95 3.50 13.77
C LYS A 53 13.42 3.55 13.71
N PRO A 54 12.73 3.58 14.86
CA PRO A 54 11.29 3.68 14.86
C PRO A 54 10.87 4.99 14.19
N ARG A 55 9.75 4.97 13.47
CA ARG A 55 9.15 6.21 12.97
C ARG A 55 8.85 7.11 14.17
N THR A 56 8.95 8.43 13.97
CA THR A 56 8.77 9.41 15.05
C THR A 56 7.43 9.26 15.79
N MET A 57 6.41 8.67 15.14
CA MET A 57 5.10 8.38 15.74
C MET A 57 4.82 6.89 16.02
N GLU A 58 5.75 5.96 15.76
CA GLU A 58 5.52 4.51 15.95
C GLU A 58 5.27 4.13 17.41
N GLY A 59 5.95 4.78 18.36
CA GLY A 59 5.78 4.49 19.79
C GLY A 59 4.36 4.78 20.29
N LEU A 60 3.81 5.96 19.98
CA LEU A 60 2.46 6.35 20.40
C LEU A 60 1.38 5.63 19.58
N MET A 61 1.59 5.50 18.27
CA MET A 61 0.65 4.79 17.39
C MET A 61 0.57 3.30 17.71
N GLY A 62 1.65 2.67 18.20
CA GLY A 62 1.61 1.26 18.61
C GLY A 62 0.53 0.94 19.64
N TYR A 63 0.22 1.89 20.54
CA TYR A 63 -0.85 1.75 21.54
C TYR A 63 -2.24 2.15 21.04
N VAL A 64 -2.31 3.13 20.13
CA VAL A 64 -3.59 3.67 19.62
C VAL A 64 -4.15 2.83 18.46
N VAL A 65 -3.28 2.29 17.61
CA VAL A 65 -3.66 1.54 16.41
C VAL A 65 -4.52 0.30 16.71
N PRO A 66 -4.25 -0.52 17.76
CA PRO A 66 -5.12 -1.64 18.11
C PRO A 66 -6.56 -1.21 18.43
N ALA A 67 -6.73 -0.09 19.15
CA ALA A 67 -8.05 0.45 19.47
C ALA A 67 -8.75 0.98 18.21
N LEU A 68 -8.02 1.68 17.34
CA LEU A 68 -8.55 2.16 16.07
C LEU A 68 -8.93 1.03 15.12
N ASP A 69 -8.17 -0.07 15.09
CA ASP A 69 -8.52 -1.26 14.32
C ASP A 69 -9.84 -1.89 14.82
N MET A 70 -10.06 -1.90 16.14
CA MET A 70 -11.30 -2.41 16.72
C MET A 70 -12.51 -1.57 16.30
N VAL A 71 -12.36 -0.24 16.25
CA VAL A 71 -13.40 0.69 15.80
C VAL A 71 -13.62 0.63 14.28
N ALA A 72 -12.54 0.50 13.51
CA ALA A 72 -12.59 0.43 12.05
C ALA A 72 -13.10 -0.92 11.51
N GLY A 73 -13.25 -1.94 12.37
CA GLY A 73 -13.75 -3.26 12.02
C GLY A 73 -12.91 -3.92 10.93
N GLU A 74 -13.58 -4.34 9.85
CA GLU A 74 -12.93 -5.07 8.75
C GLU A 74 -12.01 -4.21 7.88
N ALA A 75 -12.26 -2.90 7.81
CA ALA A 75 -11.47 -1.99 6.98
C ALA A 75 -10.02 -1.90 7.48
N ARG A 76 -9.83 -2.01 8.81
CA ARG A 76 -8.58 -1.86 9.59
C ARG A 76 -7.78 -0.60 9.23
N VAL A 77 -7.20 0.06 10.22
CA VAL A 77 -6.28 1.18 9.96
C VAL A 77 -4.84 0.73 9.82
N SER A 78 -4.55 -0.52 10.20
CA SER A 78 -3.25 -1.15 10.07
C SER A 78 -3.18 -2.23 8.99
N ALA A 79 -1.96 -2.53 8.56
CA ALA A 79 -1.66 -3.69 7.73
C ALA A 79 -0.38 -4.38 8.24
N PRO A 80 -0.40 -5.71 8.48
CA PRO A 80 0.80 -6.49 8.69
C PRO A 80 1.74 -6.40 7.48
N VAL A 81 3.05 -6.23 7.71
CA VAL A 81 4.02 -6.17 6.61
C VAL A 81 4.02 -7.43 5.74
N THR A 82 3.69 -8.59 6.34
CA THR A 82 3.53 -9.86 5.62
C THR A 82 2.36 -9.81 4.63
N ASP A 83 1.26 -9.18 5.02
CA ASP A 83 0.06 -9.06 4.18
C ASP A 83 0.32 -8.08 3.04
N VAL A 84 0.99 -6.96 3.34
CA VAL A 84 1.45 -6.02 2.30
C VAL A 84 2.36 -6.73 1.30
N ALA A 85 3.32 -7.54 1.76
CA ALA A 85 4.21 -8.29 0.88
C ALA A 85 3.45 -9.29 0.00
N LYS A 86 2.51 -10.07 0.58
CA LYS A 86 1.64 -10.98 -0.19
C LYS A 86 0.81 -10.23 -1.23
N ALA A 87 0.23 -9.10 -0.86
CA ALA A 87 -0.54 -8.25 -1.76
C ALA A 87 0.33 -7.69 -2.89
N MET A 88 1.58 -7.28 -2.62
CA MET A 88 2.51 -6.83 -3.66
C MET A 88 2.80 -7.93 -4.68
N ILE A 89 3.09 -9.15 -4.22
CA ILE A 89 3.37 -10.29 -5.09
C ILE A 89 2.17 -10.58 -5.98
N ARG A 90 0.96 -10.67 -5.40
CA ARG A 90 -0.26 -10.92 -6.16
C ARG A 90 -0.60 -9.80 -7.12
N ALA A 91 -0.42 -8.54 -6.72
CA ALA A 91 -0.61 -7.40 -7.62
C ALA A 91 0.37 -7.45 -8.80
N ALA A 92 1.60 -7.90 -8.58
CA ALA A 92 2.57 -8.13 -9.65
C ALA A 92 2.15 -9.29 -10.56
N GLU A 93 1.73 -10.43 -10.00
CA GLU A 93 1.25 -11.60 -10.76
C GLU A 93 0.03 -11.24 -11.63
N SER A 94 -0.99 -10.58 -11.06
CA SER A 94 -2.16 -10.13 -11.81
C SER A 94 -1.78 -9.16 -12.93
N ALA A 95 -0.87 -8.24 -12.65
CA ALA A 95 -0.39 -7.28 -13.65
C ALA A 95 0.48 -7.95 -14.75
N GLN A 96 1.10 -9.10 -14.49
CA GLN A 96 1.78 -9.89 -15.53
C GLN A 96 0.79 -10.68 -16.38
N ALA A 97 -0.25 -11.26 -15.76
CA ALA A 97 -1.29 -11.97 -16.49
C ALA A 97 -2.05 -11.03 -17.44
N SER A 98 -2.39 -9.82 -16.98
CA SER A 98 -3.05 -8.80 -17.82
C SER A 98 -2.16 -8.31 -18.97
N ALA A 99 -0.83 -8.35 -18.82
CA ALA A 99 0.11 -7.91 -19.85
C ALA A 99 0.22 -8.90 -21.03
N GLN A 100 -0.29 -10.13 -20.88
CA GLN A 100 -0.33 -11.14 -21.95
C GLN A 100 -1.58 -11.01 -22.84
N GLY A 101 -2.59 -10.25 -22.42
CA GLY A 101 -3.62 -9.72 -23.30
C GLY A 101 -3.21 -8.32 -23.78
N GLU A 102 -3.71 -7.88 -24.94
CA GLU A 102 -3.53 -6.51 -25.46
C GLU A 102 -4.30 -5.46 -24.61
N GLY A 103 -4.09 -5.47 -23.30
CA GLY A 103 -4.75 -4.61 -22.33
C GLY A 103 -4.16 -3.20 -22.28
N GLU A 104 -5.03 -2.21 -22.13
CA GLU A 104 -4.66 -0.82 -21.90
C GLU A 104 -3.76 -0.64 -20.66
N LYS A 105 -3.04 0.49 -20.62
CA LYS A 105 -2.21 0.85 -19.47
C LYS A 105 -3.08 0.99 -18.22
N GLU A 106 -2.85 0.16 -17.22
CA GLU A 106 -3.68 0.12 -16.02
C GLU A 106 -2.93 0.63 -14.78
N VAL A 107 -3.37 1.76 -14.24
CA VAL A 107 -2.94 2.24 -12.92
C VAL A 107 -3.94 1.76 -11.88
N ARG A 108 -3.54 0.82 -11.04
CA ARG A 108 -4.41 0.23 -10.01
C ARG A 108 -4.05 0.77 -8.64
N LEU A 109 -4.91 1.61 -8.06
CA LEU A 109 -4.75 2.11 -6.70
C LEU A 109 -5.35 1.12 -5.70
N LEU A 110 -4.53 0.57 -4.80
CA LEU A 110 -4.93 -0.36 -3.76
C LEU A 110 -4.84 0.33 -2.41
N VAL A 111 -5.98 0.61 -1.78
CA VAL A 111 -6.02 1.16 -0.42
C VAL A 111 -5.87 0.06 0.63
N ASN A 112 -5.79 0.43 1.91
CA ASN A 112 -5.52 -0.54 2.98
C ASN A 112 -6.46 -1.75 2.98
N LYS A 113 -7.76 -1.52 2.75
CA LYS A 113 -8.77 -2.58 2.65
C LYS A 113 -8.45 -3.55 1.51
N ASP A 114 -8.23 -3.04 0.29
CA ASP A 114 -7.91 -3.85 -0.89
C ASP A 114 -6.63 -4.68 -0.69
N ILE A 115 -5.63 -4.09 -0.02
CA ILE A 115 -4.37 -4.77 0.31
C ILE A 115 -4.64 -5.97 1.22
N LEU A 116 -5.47 -5.80 2.26
CA LEU A 116 -5.82 -6.87 3.19
C LEU A 116 -6.67 -7.95 2.51
N GLU A 117 -7.61 -7.57 1.64
CA GLU A 117 -8.41 -8.51 0.86
C GLU A 117 -7.55 -9.31 -0.12
N LEU A 118 -6.67 -8.63 -0.87
CA LEU A 118 -5.74 -9.29 -1.78
C LEU A 118 -4.72 -10.18 -1.04
N ALA A 119 -4.37 -9.83 0.20
CA ALA A 119 -3.54 -10.67 1.06
C ALA A 119 -4.25 -11.95 1.52
N ARG A 120 -5.58 -11.89 1.74
CA ARG A 120 -6.40 -13.01 2.22
C ARG A 120 -6.94 -13.90 1.11
N ALA A 121 -7.10 -13.38 -0.11
CA ALA A 121 -7.49 -14.19 -1.26
C ALA A 121 -6.44 -15.30 -1.47
N GLU A 122 -6.79 -16.54 -1.11
CA GLU A 122 -5.96 -17.71 -1.41
C GLU A 122 -5.88 -17.92 -2.92
N LYS A 123 -4.76 -18.50 -3.39
CA LYS A 123 -4.69 -19.02 -4.77
C LYS A 123 -5.69 -20.18 -4.83
N SER A 124 -6.85 -19.96 -5.46
CA SER A 124 -7.74 -21.04 -5.87
C SER A 124 -7.09 -21.87 -6.97
#